data_AF-A0A953ENW7-F1
#
_entry.id   AF-A0A953ENW7-F1
#
_cell.length_a   1.000
_cell.length_b   1.000
_cell.length_c   1.000
_cell.angle_alpha   90.00
_cell.angle_beta   90.00
_cell.angle_gamma   90.00
#
_symmetry.space_group_name_H-M   'P 1'
#
loop_
_entity.id
_entity.type
_entity.pdbx_description
1 polymer ?
#
loop_
_entity_poly.entity_id
_entity_poly.type
_entity_poly.pdbx_seq_one_letter_code
_entity_poly.pdbx_strand_id
1 'polypeptide(L)'
;MAEQLNIEQLRKFAPQNPILAFSPPNTGSPMQDWCAHLANNPLRRMELEEFAILGDVVVRIADELEPEPLDRVRIMSLEYAVRILGNEEDGREFVRCVKAIVSPDAGQFEYEQIAAYYYGEIRKRNVSDVLKEMGLLGMQLEAVTVTISDREIGFEEFERAEQKLTVADQRRVKEAAKNRKPLPPRYSIFDDEMKAVLRRVGRQKASQLIYDDLAEFYLQDGDKSIEDLDRDFLTFENIEQYDENGIIGLTMNSGQRSVVVFDLDCEVDESCLPGEARLLASELGRLFVGHTMGANAVQNGRRMIAEAWTNRTGSALPVPSWNQPSKGPFTDHEFEEWLSLSLDRIYDQKVVRSARRMFTFSKGNAVEFVTDQEVNPDFEEMQYAAAVLRLLWRRQYSDFHLRSLRHEAYQELYLAIRNTSDTADVADLKKRAYADFKERNRLSLKEFTALNTVAKSQEVRLRDRFSQGARQWLRKIERASSGGLRFLKFSLYNDPEAQALTRQEKQRLWDAVRTREAELRLQASTVLAHRQQNLFSQPANQIRQVHVVPSA
;
A
#
# COMPACT_ATOMS: atom_id res chain seq x y z
N MET A 1 -29.50 -6.39 -10.79
CA MET A 1 -30.59 -5.70 -10.07
C MET A 1 -30.02 -5.03 -8.82
N ALA A 2 -28.86 -4.39 -9.00
CA ALA A 2 -28.11 -3.70 -7.96
C ALA A 2 -28.87 -2.42 -7.59
N GLU A 3 -28.81 -2.04 -6.32
CA GLU A 3 -29.46 -0.85 -5.80
C GLU A 3 -28.88 0.37 -6.52
N GLN A 4 -29.58 0.89 -7.52
CA GLN A 4 -29.23 2.16 -8.15
C GLN A 4 -29.31 3.23 -7.07
N LEU A 5 -28.14 3.69 -6.60
CA LEU A 5 -28.05 4.83 -5.71
C LEU A 5 -28.81 6.00 -6.33
N ASN A 6 -29.70 6.63 -5.54
CA ASN A 6 -30.41 7.81 -6.01
C ASN A 6 -29.40 8.96 -6.22
N ILE A 7 -29.10 9.25 -7.49
CA ILE A 7 -28.10 10.24 -7.91
C ILE A 7 -28.43 11.64 -7.38
N GLU A 8 -29.71 11.98 -7.23
CA GLU A 8 -30.13 13.29 -6.70
C GLU A 8 -29.79 13.42 -5.21
N GLN A 9 -29.98 12.35 -4.44
CA GLN A 9 -29.61 12.30 -3.03
C GLN A 9 -28.08 12.26 -2.87
N LEU A 10 -27.37 11.53 -3.73
CA LEU A 10 -25.90 11.55 -3.76
C LEU A 10 -25.37 12.97 -4.01
N ARG A 11 -25.96 13.71 -4.95
CA ARG A 11 -25.61 15.12 -5.22
C ARG A 11 -25.87 16.03 -4.02
N LYS A 12 -26.91 15.76 -3.21
CA LYS A 12 -27.23 16.51 -1.99
C LYS A 12 -26.22 16.26 -0.87
N PHE A 13 -25.81 15.01 -0.65
CA PHE A 13 -24.98 14.63 0.50
C PHE A 13 -23.47 14.56 0.22
N ALA A 14 -23.08 14.16 -1.00
CA ALA A 14 -21.69 14.04 -1.43
C ALA A 14 -21.51 14.67 -2.83
N PRO A 15 -21.61 16.00 -2.97
CA PRO A 15 -21.56 16.69 -4.27
C PRO A 15 -20.22 16.55 -5.00
N GLN A 16 -19.15 16.16 -4.29
CA GLN A 16 -17.81 15.95 -4.86
C GLN A 16 -17.53 14.48 -5.22
N ASN A 17 -18.50 13.57 -5.02
CA ASN A 17 -18.29 12.15 -5.29
C ASN A 17 -18.04 11.91 -6.80
N PRO A 18 -17.01 11.13 -7.17
CA PRO A 18 -16.67 10.88 -8.58
C PRO A 18 -17.78 10.20 -9.38
N ILE A 19 -18.68 9.44 -8.76
CA ILE A 19 -19.87 8.86 -9.43
C ILE A 19 -20.71 9.94 -10.13
N LEU A 20 -20.80 11.14 -9.55
CA LEU A 20 -21.55 12.26 -10.13
C LEU A 20 -20.90 12.82 -11.39
N ALA A 21 -19.58 12.67 -11.54
CA ALA A 21 -18.88 13.06 -12.76
C ALA A 21 -19.19 12.08 -13.90
N PHE A 22 -19.39 10.80 -13.62
CA PHE A 22 -19.69 9.79 -14.64
C PHE A 22 -21.19 9.57 -14.89
N SER A 23 -22.06 10.27 -14.15
CA SER A 23 -23.52 10.16 -14.27
C SER A 23 -24.15 11.38 -14.93
N PRO A 24 -24.30 11.42 -16.28
CA PRO A 24 -24.90 12.55 -16.96
C PRO A 24 -26.39 12.72 -16.61
N PRO A 25 -26.89 13.97 -16.54
CA PRO A 25 -28.30 14.25 -16.34
C PRO A 25 -29.09 13.72 -17.54
N ASN A 26 -30.07 12.85 -17.30
CA ASN A 26 -30.92 12.31 -18.35
C ASN A 26 -32.02 13.32 -18.70
N THR A 27 -31.83 14.11 -19.77
CA THR A 27 -32.87 14.99 -20.32
C THR A 27 -33.63 14.34 -21.49
N GLY A 28 -33.31 13.07 -21.80
CA GLY A 28 -33.95 12.29 -22.87
C GLY A 28 -33.30 12.48 -24.24
N SER A 29 -32.16 13.18 -24.34
CA SER A 29 -31.40 13.39 -25.58
C SER A 29 -29.92 13.11 -25.31
N PRO A 30 -29.40 11.92 -25.68
CA PRO A 30 -28.07 11.47 -25.26
C PRO A 30 -26.93 12.44 -25.60
N MET A 31 -27.03 13.13 -26.75
CA MET A 31 -26.00 14.04 -27.22
C MET A 31 -26.06 15.41 -26.54
N GLN A 32 -27.26 15.88 -26.17
CA GLN A 32 -27.42 17.12 -25.41
C GLN A 32 -27.08 16.91 -23.95
N ASP A 33 -27.43 15.75 -23.39
CA ASP A 33 -27.12 15.33 -22.03
C ASP A 33 -25.61 15.33 -21.79
N TRP A 34 -24.86 14.72 -22.68
CA TRP A 34 -23.41 14.65 -22.59
C TRP A 34 -22.73 16.01 -22.77
N CYS A 35 -23.12 16.79 -23.80
CA CYS A 35 -22.54 18.11 -24.01
C CYS A 35 -22.85 19.10 -22.87
N ALA A 36 -24.07 19.07 -22.31
CA ALA A 36 -24.43 19.87 -21.14
C ALA A 36 -23.67 19.43 -19.89
N HIS A 37 -23.45 18.11 -19.73
CA HIS A 37 -22.69 17.55 -18.63
C HIS A 37 -21.20 17.93 -18.67
N LEU A 38 -20.56 17.85 -19.84
CA LEU A 38 -19.18 18.30 -20.05
C LEU A 38 -19.02 19.81 -19.83
N ALA A 39 -20.04 20.60 -20.20
CA ALA A 39 -20.04 22.04 -19.93
C ALA A 39 -20.10 22.36 -18.43
N ASN A 40 -20.81 21.54 -17.64
CA ASN A 40 -20.92 21.68 -16.19
C ASN A 40 -19.70 21.14 -15.43
N ASN A 41 -18.91 20.25 -16.03
CA ASN A 41 -17.71 19.66 -15.43
C ASN A 41 -16.45 19.97 -16.26
N PRO A 42 -16.06 21.25 -16.43
CA PRO A 42 -14.97 21.63 -17.33
C PRO A 42 -13.61 21.07 -16.91
N LEU A 43 -13.42 20.81 -15.61
CA LEU A 43 -12.17 20.26 -15.05
C LEU A 43 -12.00 18.75 -15.32
N ARG A 44 -13.11 18.03 -15.58
CA ARG A 44 -13.12 16.58 -15.83
C ARG A 44 -13.47 16.22 -17.27
N ARG A 45 -13.49 17.21 -18.16
CA ARG A 45 -13.95 17.04 -19.55
C ARG A 45 -13.17 15.96 -20.31
N MET A 46 -11.83 15.96 -20.20
CA MET A 46 -11.01 14.98 -20.91
C MET A 46 -11.09 13.59 -20.27
N GLU A 47 -11.19 13.47 -18.94
CA GLU A 47 -11.45 12.20 -18.25
C GLU A 47 -12.74 11.55 -18.77
N LEU A 48 -13.80 12.36 -18.91
CA LEU A 48 -15.08 11.90 -19.41
C LEU A 48 -15.03 11.51 -20.90
N GLU A 49 -14.20 12.19 -21.70
CA GLU A 49 -14.02 11.87 -23.12
C GLU A 49 -13.11 10.64 -23.36
N GLU A 50 -12.18 10.32 -22.44
CA GLU A 50 -11.21 9.22 -22.54
C GLU A 50 -11.70 7.91 -21.90
N PHE A 51 -12.46 7.99 -20.80
CA PHE A 51 -12.91 6.82 -20.07
C PHE A 51 -14.31 6.34 -20.52
N ALA A 52 -14.48 5.03 -20.59
CA ALA A 52 -15.76 4.38 -20.86
C ALA A 52 -16.30 3.72 -19.59
N ILE A 53 -17.62 3.76 -19.41
CA ILE A 53 -18.30 3.05 -18.31
C ILE A 53 -18.73 1.68 -18.82
N LEU A 54 -18.25 0.62 -18.17
CA LEU A 54 -18.63 -0.76 -18.46
C LEU A 54 -19.24 -1.39 -17.21
N GLY A 55 -20.57 -1.33 -17.11
CA GLY A 55 -21.29 -1.73 -15.91
C GLY A 55 -21.01 -0.77 -14.75
N ASP A 56 -20.46 -1.31 -13.67
CA ASP A 56 -20.16 -0.56 -12.44
C ASP A 56 -18.69 -0.04 -12.40
N VAL A 57 -17.94 -0.25 -13.49
CA VAL A 57 -16.51 0.03 -13.57
C VAL A 57 -16.21 1.04 -14.69
N VAL A 58 -15.30 1.96 -14.43
CA VAL A 58 -14.74 2.91 -15.40
C VAL A 58 -13.45 2.36 -15.95
N VAL A 59 -13.36 2.28 -17.28
CA VAL A 59 -12.32 1.59 -18.02
C VAL A 59 -11.67 2.53 -19.03
N ARG A 60 -10.35 2.46 -19.14
CA ARG A 60 -9.56 3.09 -20.21
C ARG A 60 -9.14 2.02 -21.22
N ILE A 61 -9.21 2.34 -22.50
CA ILE A 61 -8.59 1.50 -23.55
C ILE A 61 -7.13 1.95 -23.66
N ALA A 62 -6.20 1.06 -23.32
CA ALA A 62 -4.77 1.29 -23.44
C ALA A 62 -4.22 0.49 -24.63
N ASP A 63 -3.48 1.15 -25.52
CA ASP A 63 -2.75 0.46 -26.59
C ASP A 63 -1.44 -0.14 -26.03
N GLU A 64 -0.91 -1.22 -26.60
CA GLU A 64 0.33 -1.87 -26.10
C GLU A 64 1.61 -1.12 -26.50
N LEU A 65 1.51 -0.22 -27.48
CA LEU A 65 2.62 0.55 -28.04
C LEU A 65 2.56 2.03 -27.64
N GLU A 66 1.99 2.32 -26.46
CA GLU A 66 1.92 3.68 -25.95
C GLU A 66 3.29 4.12 -25.43
N PRO A 67 3.93 5.17 -25.99
CA PRO A 67 5.08 5.78 -25.34
C PRO A 67 4.67 6.27 -23.95
N GLU A 68 5.64 6.29 -23.03
CA GLU A 68 5.44 6.72 -21.63
C GLU A 68 4.55 7.97 -21.58
N PRO A 69 3.60 8.09 -20.63
CA PRO A 69 2.65 9.20 -20.58
C PRO A 69 3.32 10.58 -20.69
N LEU A 70 4.54 10.69 -20.17
CA LEU A 70 5.39 11.87 -20.20
C LEU A 70 5.83 12.30 -21.60
N ASP A 71 6.11 11.35 -22.49
CA ASP A 71 6.62 11.59 -23.85
C ASP A 71 5.55 12.12 -24.80
N ARG A 72 4.28 11.96 -24.42
CA ARG A 72 3.11 12.44 -25.16
C ARG A 72 2.74 13.88 -24.80
N VAL A 73 3.06 14.31 -23.57
CA VAL A 73 2.75 15.66 -23.10
C VAL A 73 3.75 16.67 -23.67
N ARG A 74 3.40 17.28 -24.80
CA ARG A 74 4.24 18.31 -25.44
C ARG A 74 4.59 19.47 -24.49
N ILE A 75 3.70 19.80 -23.57
CA ILE A 75 3.86 20.88 -22.57
C ILE A 75 4.89 20.54 -21.48
N MET A 76 5.18 19.25 -21.27
CA MET A 76 6.16 18.71 -20.33
C MET A 76 7.53 18.48 -20.98
N SER A 77 7.65 18.65 -22.30
CA SER A 77 8.95 18.59 -22.96
C SER A 77 9.86 19.70 -22.45
N LEU A 78 11.14 19.37 -22.25
CA LEU A 78 12.14 20.35 -21.83
C LEU A 78 12.22 21.51 -22.82
N GLU A 79 12.10 21.23 -24.13
CA GLU A 79 12.09 22.25 -25.18
C GLU A 79 10.95 23.27 -25.00
N TYR A 80 9.76 22.80 -24.64
CA TYR A 80 8.62 23.67 -24.37
C TYR A 80 8.83 24.48 -23.09
N ALA A 81 9.32 23.85 -22.02
CA ALA A 81 9.59 24.52 -20.74
C ALA A 81 10.64 25.62 -20.89
N VAL A 82 11.76 25.34 -21.57
CA VAL A 82 12.82 26.32 -21.83
C VAL A 82 12.32 27.47 -22.71
N ARG A 83 11.46 27.18 -23.70
CA ARG A 83 10.85 28.23 -24.53
C ARG A 83 9.95 29.17 -23.74
N ILE A 84 9.25 28.68 -22.72
CA ILE A 84 8.32 29.49 -21.91
C ILE A 84 9.03 30.20 -20.75
N LEU A 85 9.98 29.53 -20.10
CA LEU A 85 10.68 30.03 -18.91
C LEU A 85 11.95 30.81 -19.23
N GLY A 86 12.50 30.65 -20.44
CA GLY A 86 13.67 31.38 -20.94
C GLY A 86 15.02 30.90 -20.38
N ASN A 87 15.02 29.94 -19.45
CA ASN A 87 16.21 29.39 -18.81
C ASN A 87 16.15 27.85 -18.79
N GLU A 88 17.29 27.20 -19.06
CA GLU A 88 17.42 25.74 -19.10
C GLU A 88 17.33 25.11 -17.70
N GLU A 89 17.86 25.78 -16.68
CA GLU A 89 17.80 25.30 -15.30
C GLU A 89 16.38 25.34 -14.74
N ASP A 90 15.67 26.45 -14.96
CA ASP A 90 14.26 26.60 -14.54
C ASP A 90 13.35 25.63 -15.30
N GLY A 91 13.62 25.37 -16.59
CA GLY A 91 12.94 24.36 -17.38
C GLY A 91 13.10 22.94 -16.83
N ARG A 92 14.32 22.56 -16.44
CA ARG A 92 14.59 21.25 -15.83
C ARG A 92 13.90 21.11 -14.48
N GLU A 93 14.01 22.11 -13.62
CA GLU A 93 13.38 22.07 -12.29
C GLU A 93 11.85 22.10 -12.39
N PHE A 94 11.27 22.81 -13.36
CA PHE A 94 9.83 22.77 -13.62
C PHE A 94 9.35 21.34 -13.92
N VAL A 95 9.97 20.66 -14.89
CA VAL A 95 9.61 19.29 -15.28
C VAL A 95 9.79 18.34 -14.10
N ARG A 96 10.89 18.47 -13.35
CA ARG A 96 11.16 17.68 -12.15
C ARG A 96 10.11 17.89 -11.07
N CYS A 97 9.73 19.15 -10.80
CA CYS A 97 8.73 19.45 -9.78
C CYS A 97 7.36 18.92 -10.17
N VAL A 98 6.94 19.04 -11.44
CA VAL A 98 5.68 18.42 -11.88
C VAL A 98 5.72 16.90 -11.71
N LYS A 99 6.82 16.22 -12.06
CA LYS A 99 6.99 14.78 -11.80
C LYS A 99 6.88 14.40 -10.33
N ALA A 100 7.42 15.22 -9.43
CA ALA A 100 7.36 14.97 -7.99
C ALA A 100 5.98 15.24 -7.38
N ILE A 101 5.16 16.08 -8.03
CA ILE A 101 3.80 16.41 -7.59
C ILE A 101 2.80 15.35 -8.03
N VAL A 102 3.02 14.78 -9.20
CA VAL A 102 2.13 13.83 -9.88
C VAL A 102 2.35 12.40 -9.34
N SER A 103 1.30 11.59 -9.27
CA SER A 103 1.39 10.17 -8.87
C SER A 103 2.25 9.36 -9.86
N PRO A 104 3.01 8.33 -9.44
CA PRO A 104 3.74 7.47 -10.37
C PRO A 104 2.83 6.78 -11.40
N ASP A 105 1.56 6.52 -11.04
CA ASP A 105 0.55 5.89 -11.91
C ASP A 105 -0.24 6.89 -12.76
N ALA A 106 0.14 8.17 -12.72
CA ALA A 106 -0.60 9.23 -13.38
C ALA A 106 -0.59 9.10 -14.91
N GLY A 107 -1.78 9.24 -15.50
CA GLY A 107 -1.95 9.33 -16.94
C GLY A 107 -1.42 10.64 -17.52
N GLN A 108 -1.31 10.69 -18.85
CA GLN A 108 -0.87 11.86 -19.63
C GLN A 108 -1.61 13.15 -19.22
N PHE A 109 -2.90 13.02 -18.93
CA PHE A 109 -3.80 14.10 -18.56
C PHE A 109 -3.42 14.84 -17.28
N GLU A 110 -3.04 14.12 -16.22
CA GLU A 110 -2.71 14.75 -14.93
C GLU A 110 -1.45 15.61 -15.06
N TYR A 111 -0.47 15.11 -15.83
CA TYR A 111 0.72 15.86 -16.21
C TYR A 111 0.37 17.13 -16.99
N GLU A 112 -0.57 17.06 -17.95
CA GLU A 112 -1.01 18.23 -18.72
C GLU A 112 -1.73 19.27 -17.87
N GLN A 113 -2.65 18.85 -17.00
CA GLN A 113 -3.41 19.78 -16.15
C GLN A 113 -2.52 20.52 -15.17
N ILE A 114 -1.67 19.77 -14.46
CA ILE A 114 -0.77 20.34 -13.46
C ILE A 114 0.24 21.26 -14.14
N ALA A 115 0.84 20.84 -15.25
CA ALA A 115 1.75 21.68 -16.01
C ALA A 115 1.05 22.95 -16.54
N ALA A 116 -0.14 22.83 -17.13
CA ALA A 116 -0.89 23.97 -17.66
C ALA A 116 -1.27 24.98 -16.57
N TYR A 117 -1.69 24.50 -15.40
CA TYR A 117 -1.97 25.33 -14.23
C TYR A 117 -0.73 26.12 -13.81
N TYR A 118 0.42 25.46 -13.62
CA TYR A 118 1.63 26.13 -13.19
C TYR A 118 2.23 27.04 -14.26
N TYR A 119 2.13 26.72 -15.55
CA TYR A 119 2.45 27.68 -16.61
C TYR A 119 1.54 28.92 -16.56
N GLY A 120 0.26 28.75 -16.22
CA GLY A 120 -0.67 29.84 -16.00
C GLY A 120 -0.29 30.72 -14.80
N GLU A 121 0.15 30.11 -13.71
CA GLU A 121 0.59 30.83 -12.50
C GLU A 121 1.93 31.53 -12.71
N ILE A 122 2.88 30.93 -13.43
CA ILE A 122 4.16 31.54 -13.80
C ILE A 122 3.96 32.76 -14.72
N ARG A 123 2.88 32.81 -15.50
CA ARG A 123 2.56 34.02 -16.28
C ARG A 123 2.04 35.18 -15.43
N LYS A 124 1.49 34.88 -14.25
CA LYS A 124 0.93 35.89 -13.33
C LYS A 124 1.90 36.28 -12.22
N ARG A 125 2.79 35.37 -11.82
CA ARG A 125 3.70 35.47 -10.68
C ARG A 125 5.16 35.28 -11.13
N ASN A 126 6.13 35.58 -10.26
CA ASN A 126 7.53 35.33 -10.58
C ASN A 126 7.85 33.82 -10.65
N VAL A 127 8.64 33.42 -11.65
CA VAL A 127 9.05 32.03 -11.90
C VAL A 127 9.65 31.38 -10.64
N SER A 128 10.57 32.08 -9.96
CA SER A 128 11.28 31.55 -8.79
C SER A 128 10.36 31.24 -7.61
N ASP A 129 9.33 32.07 -7.38
CA ASP A 129 8.39 31.86 -6.28
C ASP A 129 7.51 30.64 -6.54
N VAL A 130 7.04 30.47 -7.78
CA VAL A 130 6.20 29.34 -8.18
C VAL A 130 7.00 28.03 -8.18
N LEU A 131 8.22 28.01 -8.71
CA LEU A 131 9.07 26.82 -8.67
C LEU A 131 9.43 26.39 -7.24
N LYS A 132 9.64 27.35 -6.32
CA LYS A 132 9.89 27.05 -4.92
C LYS A 132 8.67 26.42 -4.25
N GLU A 133 7.46 26.92 -4.52
CA GLU A 133 6.21 26.33 -4.03
C GLU A 133 6.00 24.92 -4.60
N MET A 134 6.21 24.74 -5.91
CA MET A 134 6.13 23.45 -6.58
C MET A 134 7.11 22.43 -6.00
N GLY A 135 8.37 22.83 -5.77
CA GLY A 135 9.38 21.95 -5.18
C GLY A 135 9.06 21.54 -3.74
N LEU A 136 8.53 22.45 -2.92
CA LEU A 136 8.08 22.13 -1.56
C LEU A 136 6.89 21.17 -1.57
N LEU A 137 5.94 21.37 -2.48
CA LEU A 137 4.76 20.51 -2.61
C LEU A 137 5.13 19.12 -3.13
N GLY A 138 6.00 19.04 -4.14
CA GLY A 138 6.53 17.77 -4.64
C GLY A 138 7.27 16.98 -3.56
N MET A 139 8.14 17.63 -2.77
CA MET A 139 8.81 16.98 -1.64
C MET A 139 7.83 16.43 -0.58
N GLN A 140 6.75 17.16 -0.30
CA GLN A 140 5.75 16.72 0.68
C GLN A 140 4.94 15.53 0.16
N LEU A 141 4.58 15.53 -1.12
CA LEU A 141 3.84 14.44 -1.74
C LEU A 141 4.71 13.20 -1.92
N GLU A 142 5.94 13.35 -2.42
CA GLU A 142 6.92 12.26 -2.53
C GLU A 142 7.20 11.62 -1.16
N ALA A 143 7.30 12.41 -0.08
CA ALA A 143 7.45 11.86 1.27
C ALA A 143 6.25 11.02 1.75
N VAL A 144 5.06 11.23 1.19
CA VAL A 144 3.82 10.52 1.52
C VAL A 144 3.58 9.32 0.60
N THR A 145 4.00 9.40 -0.67
CA THR A 145 3.77 8.36 -1.69
C THR A 145 4.90 7.32 -1.78
N VAL A 146 6.11 7.62 -1.30
CA VAL A 146 7.25 6.69 -1.35
C VAL A 146 6.99 5.44 -0.52
N THR A 147 6.86 4.30 -1.21
CA THR A 147 6.93 2.96 -0.59
C THR A 147 8.39 2.56 -0.38
N ILE A 148 8.67 1.53 0.43
CA ILE A 148 10.05 1.13 0.79
C ILE A 148 10.86 0.68 -0.46
N SER A 149 10.19 0.21 -1.50
CA SER A 149 10.77 -0.19 -2.80
C SER A 149 11.29 1.00 -3.63
N ASP A 150 10.66 2.18 -3.54
CA ASP A 150 11.04 3.35 -4.34
C ASP A 150 12.31 4.05 -3.82
N ARG A 151 12.86 3.57 -2.69
CA ARG A 151 14.17 3.98 -2.16
C ARG A 151 15.32 3.13 -2.66
N GLU A 152 15.04 2.13 -3.49
CA GLU A 152 16.08 1.33 -4.13
C GLU A 152 16.71 2.15 -5.27
N ILE A 153 18.03 2.28 -5.23
CA ILE A 153 18.81 2.93 -6.28
C ILE A 153 18.71 2.04 -7.52
N GLY A 154 17.84 2.42 -8.46
CA GLY A 154 17.80 1.81 -9.79
C GLY A 154 19.16 1.98 -10.48
N PHE A 155 19.82 0.86 -10.80
CA PHE A 155 21.02 0.86 -11.61
C PHE A 155 20.61 0.80 -13.08
N GLU A 156 20.19 1.93 -13.64
CA GLU A 156 20.07 2.07 -15.09
C GLU A 156 21.46 2.32 -15.70
N GLU A 157 22.01 1.28 -16.33
CA GLU A 157 23.20 1.42 -17.17
C GLU A 157 22.83 2.16 -18.46
N PHE A 158 22.98 3.49 -18.46
CA PHE A 158 22.90 4.27 -19.69
C PHE A 158 24.09 3.95 -20.60
N GLU A 159 23.83 3.48 -21.83
CA GLU A 159 24.79 3.52 -22.93
C GLU A 159 25.06 4.98 -23.31
N ARG A 160 26.06 5.59 -22.69
CA ARG A 160 26.57 6.89 -23.14
C ARG A 160 27.47 6.69 -24.36
N ALA A 161 27.24 7.49 -25.40
CA ALA A 161 28.21 7.65 -26.48
C ALA A 161 29.60 8.02 -25.92
N GLU A 162 30.65 7.40 -26.46
CA GLU A 162 32.03 7.45 -25.94
C GLU A 162 32.49 8.89 -25.61
N GLN A 163 32.46 9.21 -24.31
CA GLN A 163 32.98 10.47 -23.81
C GLN A 163 34.51 10.40 -23.83
N LYS A 164 35.15 11.12 -24.76
CA LYS A 164 36.62 11.19 -24.85
C LYS A 164 37.19 11.71 -23.53
N LEU A 165 37.91 10.84 -22.80
CA LEU A 165 38.54 11.18 -21.53
C LEU A 165 39.44 12.41 -21.64
N THR A 166 39.41 13.27 -20.62
CA THR A 166 40.36 14.38 -20.48
C THR A 166 41.80 13.87 -20.32
N VAL A 167 42.80 14.69 -20.69
CA VAL A 167 44.22 14.31 -20.63
C VAL A 167 44.67 13.90 -19.22
N ALA A 168 44.04 14.48 -18.18
CA ALA A 168 44.30 14.12 -16.79
C ALA A 168 43.74 12.73 -16.44
N ASP A 169 42.54 12.40 -16.90
CA ASP A 169 41.93 11.10 -16.66
C ASP A 169 42.62 10.00 -17.49
N GLN A 170 43.10 10.31 -18.70
CA GLN A 170 43.95 9.39 -19.47
C GLN A 170 45.24 9.05 -18.73
N ARG A 171 45.84 10.00 -17.98
CA ARG A 171 47.02 9.71 -17.15
C ARG A 171 46.66 8.82 -15.97
N ARG A 172 45.55 9.07 -15.28
CA ARG A 172 45.07 8.21 -14.18
C ARG A 172 44.73 6.81 -14.67
N VAL A 173 44.11 6.67 -15.85
CA VAL A 173 43.81 5.38 -16.46
C VAL A 173 45.10 4.65 -16.88
N LYS A 174 46.12 5.35 -17.38
CA LYS A 174 47.43 4.74 -17.70
C LYS A 174 48.19 4.30 -16.45
N GLU A 175 48.09 5.03 -15.35
CA GLU A 175 48.64 4.62 -14.05
C GLU A 175 47.89 3.42 -13.46
N ALA A 176 46.56 3.41 -13.55
CA ALA A 176 45.75 2.26 -13.16
C ALA A 176 46.02 1.02 -14.04
N ALA A 177 46.29 1.21 -15.34
CA ALA A 177 46.65 0.14 -16.26
C ALA A 177 48.01 -0.48 -15.94
N LYS A 178 48.99 0.29 -15.48
CA LYS A 178 50.29 -0.23 -15.00
C LYS A 178 50.16 -1.11 -13.75
N ASN A 179 49.12 -0.90 -12.95
CA ASN A 179 48.86 -1.65 -11.72
C ASN A 179 47.89 -2.84 -11.91
N ARG A 180 47.40 -3.08 -13.13
CA ARG A 180 46.55 -4.25 -13.42
C ARG A 180 47.42 -5.50 -13.57
N LYS A 181 47.00 -6.60 -12.93
CA LYS A 181 47.53 -7.94 -13.25
C LYS A 181 47.30 -8.21 -14.74
N PRO A 182 48.25 -8.82 -15.47
CA PRO A 182 48.10 -9.09 -16.88
C PRO A 182 46.83 -9.90 -17.12
N LEU A 183 46.09 -9.54 -18.18
CA LEU A 183 44.95 -10.34 -18.63
C LEU A 183 45.45 -11.76 -18.96
N PRO A 184 44.72 -12.81 -18.58
CA PRO A 184 45.11 -14.17 -18.95
C PRO A 184 45.19 -14.29 -20.47
N PRO A 185 46.11 -15.11 -21.00
CA PRO A 185 46.24 -15.32 -22.43
C PRO A 185 44.91 -15.85 -23.00
N ARG A 186 44.59 -15.44 -24.24
CA ARG A 186 43.42 -15.96 -24.96
C ARG A 186 43.50 -17.48 -25.03
N TYR A 187 42.49 -18.15 -24.48
CA TYR A 187 42.37 -19.60 -24.57
C TYR A 187 41.95 -19.95 -26.01
N SER A 188 42.62 -20.93 -26.61
CA SER A 188 42.40 -21.29 -28.02
C SER A 188 41.16 -22.17 -28.25
N ILE A 189 40.50 -22.61 -27.18
CA ILE A 189 39.36 -23.55 -27.23
C ILE A 189 38.25 -23.04 -26.30
N PHE A 190 37.03 -22.95 -26.84
CA PHE A 190 35.83 -22.44 -26.15
C PHE A 190 35.51 -23.20 -24.85
N ASP A 191 35.75 -24.52 -24.81
CA ASP A 191 35.49 -25.33 -23.62
C ASP A 191 36.37 -24.97 -22.42
N ASP A 192 37.60 -24.51 -22.67
CA ASP A 192 38.51 -24.06 -21.61
C ASP A 192 38.15 -22.65 -21.14
N GLU A 193 37.63 -21.81 -22.04
CA GLU A 193 37.03 -20.52 -21.69
C GLU A 193 35.78 -20.71 -20.83
N MET A 194 34.89 -21.62 -21.21
CA MET A 194 33.67 -21.94 -20.46
C MET A 194 34.00 -22.49 -19.06
N LYS A 195 35.01 -23.37 -18.94
CA LYS A 195 35.48 -23.87 -17.63
C LYS A 195 36.09 -22.75 -16.78
N ALA A 196 36.79 -21.79 -17.37
CA ALA A 196 37.35 -20.65 -16.65
C ALA A 196 36.27 -19.67 -16.18
N VAL A 197 35.24 -19.42 -17.01
CA VAL A 197 34.06 -18.63 -16.66
C VAL A 197 33.28 -19.30 -15.54
N LEU A 198 33.02 -20.60 -15.62
CA LEU A 198 32.33 -21.37 -14.57
C LEU A 198 33.06 -21.31 -13.22
N ARG A 199 34.41 -21.39 -13.22
CA ARG A 199 35.21 -21.23 -11.99
C ARG A 199 35.17 -19.82 -11.42
N ARG A 200 34.94 -18.81 -12.25
CA ARG A 200 34.90 -17.40 -11.86
C ARG A 200 33.53 -16.98 -11.34
N VAL A 201 32.47 -17.42 -12.03
CA VAL A 201 31.07 -17.20 -11.64
C VAL A 201 30.72 -17.99 -10.39
N GLY A 202 31.19 -19.25 -10.27
CA GLY A 202 30.90 -20.11 -9.11
C GLY A 202 31.48 -19.64 -7.76
N ARG A 203 32.29 -18.56 -7.74
CA ARG A 203 32.84 -17.99 -6.49
C ARG A 203 32.34 -16.59 -6.17
N GLN A 204 31.59 -15.95 -7.06
CA GLN A 204 30.88 -14.73 -6.73
C GLN A 204 29.51 -15.12 -6.20
N LYS A 205 29.20 -14.79 -4.93
CA LYS A 205 27.81 -14.77 -4.48
C LYS A 205 27.11 -13.74 -5.34
N ALA A 206 26.40 -14.18 -6.37
CA ALA A 206 25.49 -13.34 -7.12
C ALA A 206 24.56 -12.68 -6.09
N SER A 207 24.59 -11.34 -6.06
CA SER A 207 23.55 -10.58 -5.40
C SER A 207 22.24 -10.93 -6.10
N GLN A 208 21.34 -11.56 -5.34
CA GLN A 208 19.92 -11.80 -5.64
C GLN A 208 19.62 -12.16 -7.10
N LEU A 209 19.48 -13.46 -7.35
CA LEU A 209 18.63 -13.93 -8.46
C LEU A 209 17.25 -13.32 -8.26
N ILE A 210 16.77 -12.56 -9.25
CA ILE A 210 15.34 -12.34 -9.43
C ILE A 210 14.75 -13.75 -9.53
N TYR A 211 13.98 -14.14 -8.53
CA TYR A 211 13.35 -15.45 -8.50
C TYR A 211 12.12 -15.34 -9.38
N ASP A 212 12.20 -15.93 -10.56
CA ASP A 212 11.02 -16.11 -11.39
C ASP A 212 10.28 -17.33 -10.85
N ASP A 213 9.19 -17.08 -10.13
CA ASP A 213 8.36 -18.09 -9.48
C ASP A 213 7.72 -19.08 -10.48
N LEU A 214 7.69 -18.72 -11.77
CA LEU A 214 7.10 -19.50 -12.85
C LEU A 214 8.14 -20.18 -13.77
N ALA A 215 9.43 -19.89 -13.58
CA ALA A 215 10.52 -20.54 -14.31
C ALA A 215 10.45 -22.06 -14.25
N GLU A 216 9.98 -22.62 -13.14
CA GLU A 216 9.82 -24.08 -12.99
C GLU A 216 8.69 -24.65 -13.88
N PHE A 217 7.70 -23.85 -14.28
CA PHE A 217 6.55 -24.26 -15.07
C PHE A 217 6.85 -24.34 -16.58
N TYR A 218 7.62 -23.39 -17.12
CA TYR A 218 7.97 -23.33 -18.55
C TYR A 218 9.41 -23.74 -18.86
N LEU A 219 10.28 -24.02 -17.87
CA LEU A 219 11.60 -24.64 -18.08
C LEU A 219 11.61 -26.16 -17.79
N GLN A 220 10.47 -26.74 -17.39
CA GLN A 220 10.28 -28.20 -17.31
C GLN A 220 10.04 -28.80 -18.70
N ASP A 221 10.97 -28.56 -19.63
CA ASP A 221 10.87 -28.96 -21.03
C ASP A 221 11.58 -30.30 -21.30
N GLY A 222 11.01 -31.37 -20.72
CA GLY A 222 11.42 -32.74 -21.05
C GLY A 222 10.58 -33.36 -22.18
N ASP A 223 9.25 -33.35 -22.04
CA ASP A 223 8.37 -34.24 -22.81
C ASP A 223 6.99 -33.62 -23.16
N LYS A 224 6.85 -32.29 -23.22
CA LYS A 224 5.57 -31.65 -23.56
C LYS A 224 5.33 -31.65 -25.07
N SER A 225 4.11 -31.98 -25.50
CA SER A 225 3.70 -31.88 -26.90
C SER A 225 3.50 -30.41 -27.31
N ILE A 226 3.54 -30.11 -28.61
CA ILE A 226 3.28 -28.74 -29.13
C ILE A 226 1.89 -28.25 -28.70
N GLU A 227 0.91 -29.14 -28.65
CA GLU A 227 -0.47 -28.82 -28.23
C GLU A 227 -0.56 -28.53 -26.72
N ASP A 228 0.30 -29.14 -25.91
CA ASP A 228 0.41 -28.84 -24.49
C ASP A 228 1.21 -27.54 -24.26
N LEU A 229 2.20 -27.23 -25.10
CA LEU A 229 2.90 -25.94 -25.09
C LEU A 229 1.97 -24.78 -25.50
N ASP A 230 1.14 -24.95 -26.52
CA ASP A 230 0.12 -23.96 -26.91
C ASP A 230 -0.93 -23.76 -25.80
N ARG A 231 -1.32 -24.85 -25.13
CA ARG A 231 -2.21 -24.77 -23.97
C ARG A 231 -1.55 -24.04 -22.81
N ASP A 232 -0.29 -24.35 -22.52
CA ASP A 232 0.50 -23.71 -21.47
C ASP A 232 0.66 -22.21 -21.75
N PHE A 233 0.91 -21.84 -23.02
CA PHE A 233 0.97 -20.45 -23.48
C PHE A 233 -0.37 -19.72 -23.30
N LEU A 234 -1.50 -20.32 -23.68
CA LEU A 234 -2.82 -19.76 -23.44
C LEU A 234 -3.15 -19.63 -21.94
N THR A 235 -2.72 -20.57 -21.10
CA THR A 235 -2.83 -20.40 -19.64
C THR A 235 -1.92 -19.29 -19.13
N PHE A 236 -0.74 -19.10 -19.71
CA PHE A 236 0.17 -18.01 -19.34
C PHE A 236 -0.40 -16.64 -19.70
N GLU A 237 -0.93 -16.46 -20.92
CA GLU A 237 -1.67 -15.23 -21.29
C GLU A 237 -2.85 -14.97 -20.36
N ASN A 238 -3.57 -16.03 -19.94
CA ASN A 238 -4.67 -15.90 -18.98
C ASN A 238 -4.22 -15.58 -17.55
N ILE A 239 -2.97 -15.87 -17.18
CA ILE A 239 -2.39 -15.54 -15.87
C ILE A 239 -1.82 -14.11 -15.87
N GLU A 240 -1.23 -13.64 -16.99
CA GLU A 240 -0.84 -12.24 -17.18
C GLU A 240 -2.04 -11.26 -17.17
N GLN A 241 -3.27 -11.75 -17.30
CA GLN A 241 -4.50 -10.97 -17.09
C GLN A 241 -4.73 -10.57 -15.62
N TYR A 242 -4.00 -11.15 -14.67
CA TYR A 242 -4.09 -10.85 -13.23
C TYR A 242 -2.78 -10.24 -12.73
N ASP A 243 -2.70 -8.92 -12.67
CA ASP A 243 -1.62 -8.24 -11.93
C ASP A 243 -1.87 -8.34 -10.40
N GLU A 244 -0.81 -8.23 -9.59
CA GLU A 244 -0.83 -8.32 -8.12
C GLU A 244 -1.80 -7.33 -7.45
N ASN A 245 -2.25 -6.30 -8.21
CA ASN A 245 -3.22 -5.30 -7.82
C ASN A 245 -4.68 -5.64 -8.16
N GLY A 246 -4.98 -6.82 -8.74
CA GLY A 246 -6.34 -7.23 -9.08
C GLY A 246 -6.94 -6.51 -10.30
N ILE A 247 -6.11 -5.88 -11.12
CA ILE A 247 -6.53 -5.24 -12.38
C ILE A 247 -6.75 -6.35 -13.41
N ILE A 248 -8.00 -6.50 -13.86
CA ILE A 248 -8.38 -7.43 -14.92
C ILE A 248 -8.04 -6.77 -16.26
N GLY A 249 -6.91 -7.15 -16.86
CA GLY A 249 -6.56 -6.74 -18.22
C GLY A 249 -7.29 -7.60 -19.25
N LEU A 250 -8.51 -7.25 -19.65
CA LEU A 250 -9.16 -7.93 -20.78
C LEU A 250 -8.46 -7.49 -22.08
N THR A 251 -7.67 -8.38 -22.66
CA THR A 251 -7.08 -8.20 -23.99
C THR A 251 -8.16 -8.44 -25.05
N MET A 252 -8.51 -7.42 -25.83
CA MET A 252 -9.56 -7.53 -26.86
C MET A 252 -9.00 -7.90 -28.23
N ASN A 253 -7.78 -7.43 -28.55
CA ASN A 253 -6.98 -7.75 -29.73
C ASN A 253 -5.50 -7.50 -29.40
N SER A 254 -4.57 -8.05 -30.21
CA SER A 254 -3.09 -8.09 -30.04
C SER A 254 -2.36 -6.74 -29.99
N GLY A 255 -2.87 -5.79 -29.24
CA GLY A 255 -2.40 -4.40 -29.19
C GLY A 255 -3.29 -3.45 -28.39
N GLN A 256 -4.45 -3.88 -27.88
CA GLN A 256 -5.32 -3.06 -27.02
C GLN A 256 -5.80 -3.85 -25.80
N ARG A 257 -5.54 -3.33 -24.61
CA ARG A 257 -6.03 -3.87 -23.34
C ARG A 257 -6.96 -2.86 -22.66
N SER A 258 -8.05 -3.35 -22.08
CA SER A 258 -8.92 -2.53 -21.27
C SER A 258 -8.39 -2.50 -19.84
N VAL A 259 -8.05 -1.32 -19.32
CA VAL A 259 -7.54 -1.12 -17.96
C VAL A 259 -8.66 -0.54 -17.11
N VAL A 260 -8.99 -1.23 -16.02
CA VAL A 260 -9.91 -0.71 -15.00
C VAL A 260 -9.23 0.44 -14.26
N VAL A 261 -9.83 1.63 -14.32
CA VAL A 261 -9.29 2.85 -13.68
C VAL A 261 -10.05 3.18 -12.39
N PHE A 262 -11.38 3.05 -12.39
CA PHE A 262 -12.21 3.26 -11.19
C PHE A 262 -13.26 2.16 -11.05
N ASP A 263 -13.46 1.70 -9.82
CA ASP A 263 -14.64 0.94 -9.43
C ASP A 263 -15.62 1.88 -8.72
N LEU A 264 -16.78 2.14 -9.31
CA LEU A 264 -17.75 3.11 -8.79
C LEU A 264 -18.32 2.67 -7.44
N ASP A 265 -18.38 1.37 -7.18
CA ASP A 265 -18.85 0.83 -5.89
C ASP A 265 -17.84 1.11 -4.75
N CYS A 266 -16.55 1.24 -5.08
CA CYS A 266 -15.50 1.53 -4.11
C CYS A 266 -15.44 3.02 -3.69
N GLU A 267 -16.08 3.91 -4.46
CA GLU A 267 -16.17 5.35 -4.20
C GLU A 267 -17.34 5.72 -3.26
N VAL A 268 -18.13 4.73 -2.85
CA VAL A 268 -19.21 4.89 -1.88
C VAL A 268 -18.67 4.67 -0.47
N ASP A 269 -18.53 5.77 0.26
CA ASP A 269 -18.01 5.81 1.63
C ASP A 269 -19.04 6.38 2.62
N GLU A 270 -18.70 6.38 3.93
CA GLU A 270 -19.52 6.97 5.00
C GLU A 270 -19.91 8.43 4.73
N SER A 271 -19.09 9.18 3.98
CA SER A 271 -19.37 10.57 3.58
C SER A 271 -20.64 10.70 2.73
N CYS A 272 -21.04 9.63 2.04
CA CYS A 272 -22.23 9.59 1.19
C CYS A 272 -23.52 9.48 1.99
N LEU A 273 -23.44 9.19 3.30
CA LEU A 273 -24.62 9.08 4.17
C LEU A 273 -25.10 10.45 4.69
N PRO A 274 -26.42 10.59 4.89
CA PRO A 274 -26.99 11.68 5.66
C PRO A 274 -26.34 11.77 7.06
N GLY A 275 -26.19 13.00 7.58
CA GLY A 275 -25.45 13.24 8.82
C GLY A 275 -25.94 12.41 10.01
N GLU A 276 -27.24 12.14 10.09
CA GLU A 276 -27.86 11.36 11.16
C GLU A 276 -27.58 9.84 11.02
N ALA A 277 -27.49 9.34 9.79
CA ALA A 277 -27.24 7.93 9.48
C ALA A 277 -25.75 7.54 9.49
N ARG A 278 -24.82 8.51 9.46
CA ARG A 278 -23.37 8.24 9.48
C ARG A 278 -22.92 7.40 10.67
N LEU A 279 -23.55 7.59 11.83
CA LEU A 279 -23.26 6.82 13.04
C LEU A 279 -23.40 5.30 12.80
N LEU A 280 -24.34 4.89 11.95
CA LEU A 280 -24.57 3.48 11.62
C LEU A 280 -23.39 2.87 10.86
N ALA A 281 -22.69 3.64 10.01
CA ALA A 281 -21.54 3.15 9.26
C ALA A 281 -20.40 2.68 10.18
N SER A 282 -20.17 3.41 11.28
CA SER A 282 -19.16 3.05 12.28
C SER A 282 -19.47 1.73 13.01
N GLU A 283 -20.76 1.35 13.08
CA GLU A 283 -21.22 0.11 13.69
C GLU A 283 -21.14 -1.09 12.73
N LEU A 284 -21.28 -0.86 11.42
CA LEU A 284 -21.29 -1.94 10.40
C LEU A 284 -20.09 -2.88 10.55
N GLY A 285 -18.86 -2.34 10.60
CA GLY A 285 -17.65 -3.17 10.69
C GLY A 285 -17.61 -4.01 11.97
N ARG A 286 -18.14 -3.49 13.08
CA ARG A 286 -18.21 -4.22 14.36
C ARG A 286 -19.27 -5.31 14.31
N LEU A 287 -20.43 -5.04 13.72
CA LEU A 287 -21.50 -6.02 13.53
C LEU A 287 -21.07 -7.16 12.59
N PHE A 288 -20.34 -6.81 11.54
CA PHE A 288 -19.83 -7.74 10.54
C PHE A 288 -18.78 -8.70 11.09
N VAL A 289 -17.78 -8.16 11.80
CA VAL A 289 -16.66 -8.94 12.34
C VAL A 289 -17.09 -9.74 13.57
N GLY A 290 -17.90 -9.14 14.45
CA GLY A 290 -18.36 -9.78 15.68
C GLY A 290 -17.23 -10.25 16.60
N HIS A 291 -17.51 -11.30 17.36
CA HIS A 291 -16.63 -11.93 18.35
C HIS A 291 -16.08 -10.93 19.34
N THR A 292 -14.77 -10.93 19.63
CA THR A 292 -14.17 -10.03 20.63
C THR A 292 -14.12 -8.58 20.17
N MET A 293 -13.93 -8.32 18.86
CA MET A 293 -13.87 -6.95 18.32
C MET A 293 -15.25 -6.28 18.23
N GLY A 294 -16.30 -7.07 18.03
CA GLY A 294 -17.66 -6.60 17.77
C GLY A 294 -18.72 -7.03 18.80
N ALA A 295 -18.36 -7.77 19.85
CA ALA A 295 -19.31 -8.41 20.78
C ALA A 295 -20.41 -7.47 21.27
N ASN A 296 -20.03 -6.27 21.72
CA ASN A 296 -20.98 -5.33 22.31
C ASN A 296 -21.98 -4.80 21.26
N ALA A 297 -21.49 -4.49 20.06
CA ALA A 297 -22.35 -4.01 18.97
C ALA A 297 -23.34 -5.10 18.55
N VAL A 298 -22.85 -6.33 18.36
CA VAL A 298 -23.67 -7.50 18.00
C VAL A 298 -24.73 -7.77 19.06
N GLN A 299 -24.36 -7.75 20.34
CA GLN A 299 -25.30 -7.99 21.44
C GLN A 299 -26.37 -6.89 21.53
N ASN A 300 -25.98 -5.63 21.35
CA ASN A 300 -26.91 -4.51 21.35
C ASN A 300 -27.88 -4.59 20.16
N GLY A 301 -27.38 -4.91 18.96
CA GLY A 301 -28.21 -5.07 17.77
C GLY A 301 -29.18 -6.27 17.88
N ARG A 302 -28.72 -7.42 18.37
CA ARG A 302 -29.61 -8.58 18.65
C ARG A 302 -30.66 -8.27 19.71
N ARG A 303 -30.30 -7.54 20.77
CA ARG A 303 -31.25 -7.08 21.79
C ARG A 303 -32.31 -6.16 21.18
N MET A 304 -31.90 -5.24 20.34
CA MET A 304 -32.81 -4.33 19.63
C MET A 304 -33.78 -5.07 18.71
N ILE A 305 -33.30 -6.06 17.94
CA ILE A 305 -34.16 -6.93 17.13
C ILE A 305 -35.14 -7.69 18.04
N ALA A 306 -34.64 -8.26 19.14
CA ALA A 306 -35.46 -9.01 20.08
C ALA A 306 -36.58 -8.17 20.71
N GLU A 307 -36.25 -6.98 21.20
CA GLU A 307 -37.22 -6.03 21.78
C GLU A 307 -38.29 -5.64 20.75
N ALA A 308 -37.89 -5.29 19.53
CA ALA A 308 -38.83 -4.94 18.46
C ALA A 308 -39.78 -6.10 18.10
N TRP A 309 -39.26 -7.33 18.06
CA TRP A 309 -40.08 -8.52 17.82
C TRP A 309 -41.08 -8.77 18.95
N THR A 310 -40.65 -8.68 20.21
CA THR A 310 -41.57 -8.85 21.36
C THR A 310 -42.71 -7.85 21.34
N ASN A 311 -42.42 -6.59 20.94
CA ASN A 311 -43.43 -5.54 20.81
C ASN A 311 -44.40 -5.80 19.64
N ARG A 312 -43.96 -6.43 18.55
CA ARG A 312 -44.79 -6.69 17.36
C ARG A 312 -45.70 -7.92 17.51
N THR A 313 -45.22 -9.01 18.11
CA THR A 313 -45.93 -10.30 18.09
C THR A 313 -46.49 -10.74 19.44
N GLY A 314 -46.09 -10.11 20.55
CA GLY A 314 -46.52 -10.50 21.90
C GLY A 314 -46.13 -11.93 22.29
N SER A 315 -45.23 -12.57 21.54
CA SER A 315 -44.81 -13.97 21.69
C SER A 315 -43.28 -14.09 21.74
N ALA A 316 -42.78 -15.27 22.07
CA ALA A 316 -41.35 -15.56 22.08
C ALA A 316 -40.74 -15.45 20.66
N LEU A 317 -39.46 -15.07 20.58
CA LEU A 317 -38.75 -14.81 19.33
C LEU A 317 -38.82 -15.99 18.34
N PRO A 318 -38.94 -15.73 17.03
CA PRO A 318 -39.00 -16.76 16.00
C PRO A 318 -37.66 -17.51 15.83
N VAL A 319 -36.53 -16.90 16.23
CA VAL A 319 -35.20 -17.48 16.08
C VAL A 319 -34.52 -17.69 17.45
N PRO A 320 -34.16 -18.93 17.83
CA PRO A 320 -33.48 -19.21 19.10
C PRO A 320 -32.14 -18.49 19.28
N SER A 321 -31.43 -18.17 18.20
CA SER A 321 -30.13 -17.48 18.22
C SER A 321 -30.23 -16.03 18.72
N TRP A 322 -31.39 -15.38 18.58
CA TRP A 322 -31.62 -14.00 19.04
C TRP A 322 -31.83 -13.91 20.56
N ASN A 323 -32.21 -15.01 21.19
CA ASN A 323 -32.32 -15.14 22.65
C ASN A 323 -30.98 -15.48 23.32
N GLN A 324 -29.98 -15.93 22.56
CA GLN A 324 -28.69 -16.29 23.11
C GLN A 324 -27.73 -15.09 23.04
N PRO A 325 -26.91 -14.84 24.07
CA PRO A 325 -25.88 -13.79 24.06
C PRO A 325 -24.70 -14.19 23.17
N SER A 326 -24.99 -14.66 21.96
CA SER A 326 -23.99 -15.00 20.96
C SER A 326 -23.21 -13.74 20.62
N LYS A 327 -21.89 -13.86 20.70
CA LYS A 327 -20.95 -12.83 20.26
C LYS A 327 -20.61 -12.99 18.78
N GLY A 328 -21.10 -14.03 18.12
CA GLY A 328 -20.77 -14.29 16.71
C GLY A 328 -21.26 -13.19 15.77
N PRO A 329 -20.62 -13.03 14.60
CA PRO A 329 -20.93 -11.99 13.63
C PRO A 329 -22.38 -12.01 13.17
N PHE A 330 -22.86 -10.88 12.66
CA PHE A 330 -24.22 -10.77 12.10
C PHE A 330 -24.36 -11.57 10.81
N THR A 331 -25.48 -12.28 10.70
CA THR A 331 -25.95 -12.83 9.41
C THR A 331 -26.56 -11.71 8.55
N ASP A 332 -26.64 -11.91 7.24
CA ASP A 332 -27.27 -10.91 6.35
C ASP A 332 -28.74 -10.65 6.71
N HIS A 333 -29.44 -11.67 7.22
CA HIS A 333 -30.81 -11.50 7.71
C HIS A 333 -30.87 -10.65 9.00
N GLU A 334 -29.99 -10.91 9.97
CA GLU A 334 -29.88 -10.07 11.18
C GLU A 334 -29.49 -8.64 10.82
N PHE A 335 -28.63 -8.46 9.81
CA PHE A 335 -28.25 -7.15 9.31
C PHE A 335 -29.45 -6.38 8.73
N GLU A 336 -30.27 -6.98 7.87
CA GLU A 336 -31.45 -6.31 7.30
C GLU A 336 -32.49 -5.94 8.37
N GLU A 337 -32.73 -6.84 9.34
CA GLU A 337 -33.63 -6.55 10.48
C GLU A 337 -33.08 -5.41 11.35
N TRP A 338 -31.78 -5.44 11.68
CA TRP A 338 -31.15 -4.36 12.42
C TRP A 338 -31.15 -3.03 11.65
N LEU A 339 -30.89 -3.07 10.34
CA LEU A 339 -30.86 -1.90 9.47
C LEU A 339 -32.23 -1.23 9.43
N SER A 340 -33.28 -2.01 9.17
CA SER A 340 -34.66 -1.49 9.14
C SER A 340 -35.06 -0.83 10.46
N LEU A 341 -34.79 -1.49 11.59
CA LEU A 341 -35.11 -0.96 12.91
C LEU A 341 -34.26 0.28 13.27
N SER A 342 -33.02 0.35 12.80
CA SER A 342 -32.12 1.49 13.05
C SER A 342 -32.54 2.71 12.24
N LEU A 343 -32.92 2.51 10.99
CA LEU A 343 -33.46 3.55 10.14
C LEU A 343 -34.84 4.02 10.62
N ASP A 344 -35.72 3.12 11.07
CA ASP A 344 -37.02 3.47 11.67
C ASP A 344 -36.87 4.35 12.91
N ARG A 345 -35.77 4.20 13.67
CA ARG A 345 -35.47 5.04 14.85
C ARG A 345 -34.92 6.42 14.50
N ILE A 346 -34.19 6.53 13.39
CA ILE A 346 -33.63 7.80 12.91
C ILE A 346 -34.73 8.60 12.19
N TYR A 347 -35.46 7.93 11.30
CA TYR A 347 -36.53 8.50 10.49
C TYR A 347 -37.91 8.17 11.08
N ASP A 348 -38.13 8.54 12.35
CA ASP A 348 -39.35 8.22 13.10
C ASP A 348 -40.55 9.12 12.78
N GLN A 349 -40.33 10.17 11.97
CA GLN A 349 -41.34 11.15 11.63
C GLN A 349 -42.47 10.52 10.80
N LYS A 350 -43.70 10.65 11.32
CA LYS A 350 -44.92 10.20 10.63
C LYS A 350 -45.88 11.35 10.47
N VAL A 351 -46.27 11.62 9.22
CA VAL A 351 -47.26 12.63 8.88
C VAL A 351 -48.47 11.93 8.27
N VAL A 352 -49.66 12.20 8.80
CA VAL A 352 -50.91 11.72 8.21
C VAL A 352 -51.27 12.60 7.02
N ARG A 353 -51.34 12.01 5.82
CA ARG A 353 -51.80 12.68 4.60
C ARG A 353 -53.09 12.02 4.11
N SER A 354 -54.04 12.83 3.67
CA SER A 354 -55.27 12.33 3.04
C SER A 354 -54.97 11.86 1.62
N ALA A 355 -55.07 10.55 1.37
CA ALA A 355 -54.90 9.95 0.05
C ALA A 355 -56.27 9.59 -0.56
N ARG A 356 -56.45 9.82 -1.85
CA ARG A 356 -57.65 9.41 -2.58
C ARG A 356 -57.39 8.05 -3.24
N ARG A 357 -58.19 7.04 -2.91
CA ARG A 357 -58.12 5.72 -3.56
C ARG A 357 -59.32 5.54 -4.45
N MET A 358 -59.07 5.14 -5.69
CA MET A 358 -60.10 4.83 -6.67
C MET A 358 -60.17 3.33 -6.90
N PHE A 359 -61.34 2.74 -6.68
CA PHE A 359 -61.61 1.36 -7.04
C PHE A 359 -62.55 1.33 -8.24
N THR A 360 -62.14 0.68 -9.31
CA THR A 360 -62.98 0.41 -10.47
C THR A 360 -63.54 -1.00 -10.37
N PHE A 361 -64.84 -1.13 -10.21
CA PHE A 361 -65.49 -2.43 -10.30
C PHE A 361 -65.69 -2.82 -11.78
N SER A 362 -65.74 -4.12 -12.07
CA SER A 362 -65.89 -4.68 -13.42
C SER A 362 -67.15 -4.21 -14.18
N LYS A 363 -68.08 -3.52 -13.50
CA LYS A 363 -69.28 -2.91 -14.07
C LYS A 363 -69.18 -1.39 -14.32
N GLY A 364 -67.96 -0.82 -14.32
CA GLY A 364 -67.71 0.56 -14.78
C GLY A 364 -67.97 1.67 -13.75
N ASN A 365 -68.46 1.34 -12.55
CA ASN A 365 -68.58 2.32 -11.47
C ASN A 365 -67.23 2.43 -10.73
N ALA A 366 -66.61 3.61 -10.82
CA ALA A 366 -65.47 3.99 -9.99
C ALA A 366 -65.98 4.61 -8.69
N VAL A 367 -65.51 4.13 -7.55
CA VAL A 367 -65.81 4.73 -6.24
C VAL A 367 -64.53 5.32 -5.67
N GLU A 368 -64.58 6.61 -5.36
CA GLU A 368 -63.49 7.37 -4.73
C GLU A 368 -63.77 7.45 -3.23
N PHE A 369 -62.80 7.01 -2.41
CA PHE A 369 -62.81 7.25 -0.98
C PHE A 369 -61.52 7.95 -0.57
N VAL A 370 -61.66 8.92 0.32
CA VAL A 370 -60.53 9.59 0.97
C VAL A 370 -60.13 8.75 2.18
N THR A 371 -58.89 8.29 2.19
CA THR A 371 -58.30 7.50 3.26
C THR A 371 -57.12 8.26 3.84
N ASP A 372 -57.06 8.36 5.16
CA ASP A 372 -55.87 8.86 5.84
C ASP A 372 -54.75 7.82 5.73
N GLN A 373 -53.59 8.27 5.26
CA GLN A 373 -52.41 7.44 5.09
C GLN A 373 -51.24 8.07 5.85
N GLU A 374 -50.65 7.31 6.77
CA GLU A 374 -49.38 7.68 7.39
C GLU A 374 -48.26 7.57 6.36
N VAL A 375 -47.56 8.67 6.13
CA VAL A 375 -46.41 8.74 5.21
C VAL A 375 -45.24 9.34 5.98
N ASN A 376 -44.07 8.69 5.86
CA ASN A 376 -42.81 9.28 6.32
C ASN A 376 -42.35 10.30 5.28
N PRO A 377 -42.23 11.60 5.62
CA PRO A 377 -41.79 12.63 4.67
C PRO A 377 -40.37 12.39 4.16
N ASP A 378 -39.52 11.73 4.96
CA ASP A 378 -38.10 11.48 4.66
C ASP A 378 -37.86 10.06 4.13
N PHE A 379 -38.91 9.40 3.64
CA PHE A 379 -38.85 8.02 3.16
C PHE A 379 -37.82 7.82 2.04
N GLU A 380 -37.68 8.78 1.12
CA GLU A 380 -36.67 8.72 0.05
C GLU A 380 -35.24 8.81 0.58
N GLU A 381 -35.02 9.65 1.60
CA GLU A 381 -33.72 9.78 2.25
C GLU A 381 -33.36 8.51 3.04
N MET A 382 -34.36 7.94 3.73
CA MET A 382 -34.24 6.66 4.44
C MET A 382 -33.89 5.51 3.47
N GLN A 383 -34.53 5.43 2.31
CA GLN A 383 -34.23 4.44 1.28
C GLN A 383 -32.81 4.61 0.72
N TYR A 384 -32.39 5.85 0.47
CA TYR A 384 -31.03 6.15 0.03
C TYR A 384 -29.99 5.74 1.08
N ALA A 385 -30.22 6.07 2.36
CA ALA A 385 -29.34 5.65 3.46
C ALA A 385 -29.26 4.12 3.57
N ALA A 386 -30.38 3.41 3.40
CA ALA A 386 -30.40 1.94 3.39
C ALA A 386 -29.54 1.36 2.24
N ALA A 387 -29.65 1.91 1.04
CA ALA A 387 -28.87 1.46 -0.12
C ALA A 387 -27.37 1.67 0.10
N VAL A 388 -26.95 2.84 0.59
CA VAL A 388 -25.55 3.12 0.92
C VAL A 388 -25.03 2.15 2.00
N LEU A 389 -25.79 1.93 3.08
CA LEU A 389 -25.38 1.01 4.17
C LEU A 389 -25.28 -0.44 3.69
N ARG A 390 -26.14 -0.88 2.76
CA ARG A 390 -26.05 -2.22 2.15
C ARG A 390 -24.83 -2.37 1.24
N LEU A 391 -24.49 -1.34 0.46
CA LEU A 391 -23.26 -1.32 -0.33
C LEU A 391 -22.04 -1.43 0.59
N LEU A 392 -21.98 -0.62 1.66
CA LEU A 392 -20.92 -0.69 2.65
C LEU A 392 -20.83 -2.07 3.32
N TRP A 393 -21.97 -2.70 3.64
CA TRP A 393 -22.01 -4.06 4.20
C TRP A 393 -21.47 -5.10 3.20
N ARG A 394 -21.87 -5.04 1.94
CA ARG A 394 -21.39 -5.96 0.89
C ARG A 394 -19.90 -5.81 0.64
N ARG A 395 -19.39 -4.59 0.66
CA ARG A 395 -17.96 -4.29 0.53
C ARG A 395 -17.11 -4.96 1.61
N GLN A 396 -17.66 -5.20 2.79
CA GLN A 396 -16.91 -5.90 3.85
C GLN A 396 -16.62 -7.37 3.51
N TYR A 397 -17.40 -8.00 2.60
CA TYR A 397 -17.14 -9.36 2.13
C TYR A 397 -16.04 -9.45 1.07
N SER A 398 -15.80 -8.38 0.30
CA SER A 398 -14.71 -8.33 -0.69
C SER A 398 -13.34 -8.23 0.00
N ASP A 399 -13.27 -7.53 1.13
CA ASP A 399 -12.06 -7.46 1.95
C ASP A 399 -11.75 -8.83 2.61
N PHE A 400 -10.64 -9.43 2.16
CA PHE A 400 -10.15 -10.70 2.70
C PHE A 400 -9.88 -10.64 4.21
N HIS A 401 -9.32 -9.56 4.72
CA HIS A 401 -8.97 -9.42 6.12
C HIS A 401 -10.21 -9.30 6.99
N LEU A 402 -11.17 -8.45 6.60
CA LEU A 402 -12.45 -8.33 7.31
C LEU A 402 -13.23 -9.65 7.30
N ARG A 403 -13.26 -10.35 6.17
CA ARG A 403 -13.86 -11.68 6.08
C ARG A 403 -13.18 -12.69 7.00
N SER A 404 -11.85 -12.69 7.05
CA SER A 404 -11.07 -13.57 7.94
C SER A 404 -11.32 -13.26 9.41
N LEU A 405 -11.51 -11.98 9.78
CA LEU A 405 -11.83 -11.55 11.14
C LEU A 405 -13.21 -12.04 11.63
N ARG A 406 -14.11 -12.50 10.75
CA ARG A 406 -15.36 -13.19 11.11
C ARG A 406 -15.12 -14.59 11.68
N HIS A 407 -13.96 -15.18 11.44
CA HIS A 407 -13.57 -16.47 12.00
C HIS A 407 -12.93 -16.28 13.37
N GLU A 408 -13.51 -16.91 14.40
CA GLU A 408 -13.10 -16.75 15.80
C GLU A 408 -11.62 -17.08 16.01
N ALA A 409 -11.15 -18.21 15.47
CA ALA A 409 -9.76 -18.66 15.61
C ALA A 409 -8.75 -17.67 15.00
N TYR A 410 -9.07 -17.09 13.84
CA TYR A 410 -8.23 -16.07 13.20
C TYR A 410 -8.21 -14.79 14.03
N GLN A 411 -9.38 -14.33 14.47
CA GLN A 411 -9.51 -13.09 15.24
C GLN A 411 -8.78 -13.16 16.58
N GLU A 412 -8.91 -14.27 17.31
CA GLU A 412 -8.21 -14.48 18.59
C GLU A 412 -6.69 -14.41 18.41
N LEU A 413 -6.15 -15.09 17.41
CA LEU A 413 -4.71 -15.07 17.12
C LEU A 413 -4.26 -13.69 16.64
N TYR A 414 -5.03 -13.04 15.77
CA TYR A 414 -4.75 -11.70 15.28
C TYR A 414 -4.62 -10.70 16.43
N LEU A 415 -5.61 -10.68 17.33
CA LEU A 415 -5.60 -9.81 18.50
C LEU A 415 -4.49 -10.17 19.49
N ALA A 416 -4.27 -11.47 19.73
CA ALA A 416 -3.15 -11.92 20.56
C ALA A 416 -1.83 -11.38 20.02
N ILE A 417 -1.56 -11.54 18.71
CA ILE A 417 -0.35 -11.03 18.08
C ILE A 417 -0.26 -9.51 18.23
N ARG A 418 -1.32 -8.76 17.93
CA ARG A 418 -1.29 -7.29 18.03
C ARG A 418 -1.11 -6.76 19.45
N ASN A 419 -1.60 -7.48 20.45
CA ASN A 419 -1.52 -7.09 21.86
C ASN A 419 -0.23 -7.55 22.55
N THR A 420 0.55 -8.47 21.96
CA THR A 420 1.83 -8.89 22.52
C THR A 420 2.85 -7.75 22.57
N SER A 421 3.61 -7.72 23.67
CA SER A 421 4.71 -6.79 23.92
C SER A 421 6.10 -7.44 23.82
N ASP A 422 6.20 -8.77 23.79
CA ASP A 422 7.44 -9.53 23.64
C ASP A 422 7.46 -10.36 22.35
N THR A 423 8.54 -10.23 21.57
CA THR A 423 8.88 -11.12 20.44
C THR A 423 8.92 -12.62 20.77
N ALA A 424 9.19 -13.00 22.03
CA ALA A 424 9.10 -14.41 22.44
C ALA A 424 7.66 -14.93 22.30
N ASP A 425 6.69 -14.18 22.81
CA ASP A 425 5.28 -14.52 22.73
C ASP A 425 4.79 -14.50 21.28
N VAL A 426 5.27 -13.56 20.47
CA VAL A 426 4.97 -13.54 19.03
C VAL A 426 5.44 -14.82 18.34
N ALA A 427 6.64 -15.33 18.68
CA ALA A 427 7.15 -16.56 18.12
C ALA A 427 6.31 -17.78 18.53
N ASP A 428 5.81 -17.81 19.77
CA ASP A 428 4.93 -18.88 20.23
C ASP A 428 3.53 -18.79 19.61
N LEU A 429 3.01 -17.58 19.39
CA LEU A 429 1.78 -17.36 18.62
C LEU A 429 1.93 -17.77 17.15
N LYS A 430 3.08 -17.54 16.51
CA LYS A 430 3.37 -18.05 15.16
C LYS A 430 3.34 -19.58 15.12
N LYS A 431 3.94 -20.26 16.12
CA LYS A 431 3.88 -21.73 16.22
C LYS A 431 2.45 -22.21 16.43
N ARG A 432 1.68 -21.52 17.27
CA ARG A 432 0.26 -21.83 17.48
C ARG A 432 -0.55 -21.67 16.20
N ALA A 433 -0.36 -20.58 15.46
CA ALA A 433 -1.00 -20.38 14.16
C ALA A 433 -0.62 -21.48 13.16
N TYR A 434 0.63 -21.94 13.15
CA TYR A 434 1.06 -23.07 12.31
C TYR A 434 0.40 -24.39 12.73
N ALA A 435 0.26 -24.67 14.03
CA ALA A 435 -0.45 -25.85 14.52
C ALA A 435 -1.95 -25.78 14.19
N ASP A 436 -2.57 -24.62 14.36
CA ASP A 436 -3.99 -24.41 14.04
C ASP A 436 -4.24 -24.52 12.52
N PHE A 437 -3.27 -24.18 11.67
CA PHE A 437 -3.30 -24.42 10.22
C PHE A 437 -3.07 -25.90 9.86
N LYS A 438 -1.94 -26.48 10.28
CA LYS A 438 -1.47 -27.79 9.78
C LYS A 438 -2.07 -28.99 10.50
N GLU A 439 -2.26 -28.90 11.82
CA GLU A 439 -2.68 -30.04 12.64
C GLU A 439 -4.20 -30.05 12.85
N ARG A 440 -4.80 -28.86 13.01
CA ARG A 440 -6.22 -28.73 13.38
C ARG A 440 -7.13 -28.27 12.25
N ASN A 441 -6.58 -27.86 11.10
CA ASN A 441 -7.33 -27.30 9.97
C ASN A 441 -8.36 -26.22 10.38
N ARG A 442 -8.01 -25.41 11.39
CA ARG A 442 -8.85 -24.31 11.89
C ARG A 442 -8.65 -23.01 11.14
N LEU A 443 -7.52 -22.90 10.45
CA LEU A 443 -7.14 -21.76 9.62
C LEU A 443 -6.90 -22.22 8.19
N SER A 444 -7.24 -21.39 7.23
CA SER A 444 -6.84 -21.55 5.83
C SER A 444 -5.38 -21.13 5.60
N LEU A 445 -4.81 -21.53 4.46
CA LEU A 445 -3.46 -21.10 4.07
C LEU A 445 -3.36 -19.57 3.95
N LYS A 446 -4.39 -18.92 3.38
CA LYS A 446 -4.45 -17.45 3.26
C LYS A 446 -4.51 -16.78 4.63
N GLU A 447 -5.28 -17.32 5.57
CA GLU A 447 -5.35 -16.79 6.93
C GLU A 447 -4.03 -16.98 7.69
N PHE A 448 -3.40 -18.14 7.56
CA PHE A 448 -2.09 -18.40 8.17
C PHE A 448 -1.01 -17.45 7.64
N THR A 449 -0.94 -17.28 6.32
CA THR A 449 0.03 -16.37 5.68
C THR A 449 -0.21 -14.93 6.13
N ALA A 450 -1.47 -14.47 6.19
CA ALA A 450 -1.81 -13.16 6.73
C ALA A 450 -1.40 -12.98 8.20
N LEU A 451 -1.67 -13.96 9.07
CA LEU A 451 -1.22 -13.92 10.47
C LEU A 451 0.31 -13.87 10.59
N ASN A 452 1.02 -14.58 9.71
CA ASN A 452 2.49 -14.55 9.69
C ASN A 452 3.01 -13.16 9.30
N THR A 453 2.39 -12.52 8.31
CA THR A 453 2.69 -11.13 7.92
C THR A 453 2.42 -10.16 9.07
N VAL A 454 1.27 -10.29 9.75
CA VAL A 454 0.94 -9.49 10.93
C VAL A 454 1.96 -9.68 12.05
N ALA A 455 2.39 -10.92 12.29
CA ALA A 455 3.38 -11.24 13.31
C ALA A 455 4.77 -10.68 12.97
N LYS A 456 5.21 -10.73 11.70
CA LYS A 456 6.42 -10.03 11.24
C LYS A 456 6.31 -8.51 11.44
N SER A 457 5.18 -7.92 11.06
CA SER A 457 4.90 -6.49 11.29
C SER A 457 5.00 -6.14 12.78
N GLN A 458 4.45 -6.98 13.66
CA GLN A 458 4.52 -6.77 15.11
C GLN A 458 5.96 -6.90 15.63
N GLU A 459 6.74 -7.88 15.18
CA GLU A 459 8.16 -8.01 15.56
C GLU A 459 8.96 -6.74 15.24
N VAL A 460 8.72 -6.14 14.06
CA VAL A 460 9.34 -4.86 13.68
C VAL A 460 8.91 -3.74 14.63
N ARG A 461 7.61 -3.63 14.94
CA ARG A 461 7.10 -2.61 15.88
C ARG A 461 7.68 -2.75 17.29
N LEU A 462 7.90 -3.98 17.75
CA LEU A 462 8.45 -4.27 19.07
C LEU A 462 9.97 -4.08 19.12
N ARG A 463 10.67 -4.26 17.99
CA ARG A 463 12.13 -4.08 17.89
C ARG A 463 12.60 -2.70 18.36
N ASP A 464 11.81 -1.67 18.11
CA ASP A 464 12.17 -0.28 18.42
C ASP A 464 11.62 0.21 19.79
N ARG A 465 10.86 -0.64 20.50
CA ARG A 465 10.30 -0.32 21.82
C ARG A 465 11.22 -0.84 22.93
N PHE A 466 11.91 0.10 23.58
CA PHE A 466 12.83 -0.20 24.69
C PHE A 466 12.33 0.37 26.02
N SER A 467 12.37 -0.45 27.06
CA SER A 467 12.21 -0.04 28.45
C SER A 467 13.33 0.92 28.88
N GLN A 468 13.07 1.68 29.95
CA GLN A 468 14.09 2.56 30.52
C GLN A 468 15.31 1.78 31.01
N GLY A 469 15.12 0.58 31.56
CA GLY A 469 16.19 -0.31 31.97
C GLY A 469 17.09 -0.71 30.80
N ALA A 470 16.51 -1.17 29.69
CA ALA A 470 17.27 -1.52 28.49
C ALA A 470 18.09 -0.34 27.94
N ARG A 471 17.54 0.88 27.96
CA ARG A 471 18.28 2.09 27.53
C ARG A 471 19.47 2.41 28.44
N GLN A 472 19.35 2.19 29.75
CA GLN A 472 20.47 2.38 30.67
C GLN A 472 21.58 1.37 30.40
N TRP A 473 21.23 0.11 30.16
CA TRP A 473 22.18 -0.93 29.77
C TRP A 473 22.90 -0.61 28.45
N LEU A 474 22.18 -0.14 27.42
CA LEU A 474 22.79 0.30 26.16
C LEU A 474 23.83 1.40 26.37
N ARG A 475 23.49 2.43 27.16
CA ARG A 475 24.45 3.51 27.50
C ARG A 475 25.69 3.00 28.25
N LYS A 476 25.53 2.02 29.14
CA LYS A 476 26.65 1.37 29.84
C LYS A 476 27.55 0.63 28.84
N ILE A 477 26.96 -0.08 27.87
CA ILE A 477 27.69 -0.82 26.83
C ILE A 477 28.45 0.14 25.90
N GLU A 478 27.81 1.21 25.43
CA GLU A 478 28.45 2.22 24.56
C GLU A 478 29.69 2.85 25.19
N ARG A 479 29.64 3.11 26.50
CA ARG A 479 30.76 3.72 27.26
C ARG A 479 31.78 2.70 27.76
N ALA A 480 31.54 1.41 27.59
CA ALA A 480 32.41 0.39 28.15
C ALA A 480 33.78 0.32 27.46
N SER A 481 34.82 0.09 28.25
CA SER A 481 36.15 -0.31 27.79
C SER A 481 36.20 -1.81 27.47
N SER A 482 37.30 -2.29 26.89
CA SER A 482 37.48 -3.71 26.56
C SER A 482 37.36 -4.63 27.79
N GLY A 483 37.87 -4.20 28.94
CA GLY A 483 37.70 -4.88 30.22
C GLY A 483 36.27 -4.78 30.77
N GLY A 484 35.66 -3.58 30.67
CA GLY A 484 34.29 -3.34 31.11
C GLY A 484 33.25 -4.18 30.34
N LEU A 485 33.45 -4.41 29.04
CA LEU A 485 32.60 -5.29 28.25
C LEU A 485 32.60 -6.74 28.73
N ARG A 486 33.72 -7.26 29.23
CA ARG A 486 33.77 -8.63 29.76
C ARG A 486 32.89 -8.75 31.00
N PHE A 487 32.92 -7.73 31.87
CA PHE A 487 32.04 -7.66 33.04
C PHE A 487 30.57 -7.52 32.62
N LEU A 488 30.27 -6.66 31.65
CA LEU A 488 28.90 -6.48 31.14
C LEU A 488 28.34 -7.74 30.47
N LYS A 489 29.17 -8.52 29.76
CA LYS A 489 28.78 -9.84 29.23
C LYS A 489 28.39 -10.80 30.35
N PHE A 490 29.18 -10.84 31.42
CA PHE A 490 28.89 -11.67 32.59
C PHE A 490 27.60 -11.22 33.29
N SER A 491 27.40 -9.91 33.47
CA SER A 491 26.19 -9.39 34.10
C SER A 491 24.94 -9.60 33.25
N LEU A 492 25.03 -9.51 31.91
CA LEU A 492 23.89 -9.80 31.02
C LEU A 492 23.35 -11.24 31.17
N TYR A 493 24.17 -12.19 31.62
CA TYR A 493 23.73 -13.56 31.91
C TYR A 493 23.18 -13.73 33.32
N ASN A 494 23.76 -13.06 34.31
CA ASN A 494 23.57 -13.38 35.73
C ASN A 494 22.79 -12.33 36.54
N ASP A 495 22.67 -11.11 36.03
CA ASP A 495 21.99 -10.03 36.73
C ASP A 495 20.46 -10.18 36.62
N PRO A 496 19.72 -10.19 37.74
CA PRO A 496 18.25 -10.29 37.71
C PRO A 496 17.60 -9.16 36.90
N GLU A 497 18.18 -7.96 36.88
CA GLU A 497 17.65 -6.84 36.08
C GLU A 497 17.77 -7.10 34.57
N ALA A 498 18.86 -7.75 34.15
CA ALA A 498 19.06 -8.14 32.75
C ALA A 498 18.21 -9.36 32.37
N GLN A 499 17.97 -10.29 33.31
CA GLN A 499 17.10 -11.45 33.10
C GLN A 499 15.62 -11.07 32.99
N ALA A 500 15.18 -9.98 33.64
CA ALA A 500 13.81 -9.48 33.54
C ALA A 500 13.49 -8.80 32.19
N LEU A 501 14.50 -8.49 31.37
CA LEU A 501 14.29 -7.86 30.06
C LEU A 501 13.64 -8.80 29.05
N THR A 502 12.87 -8.21 28.14
CA THR A 502 12.21 -8.93 27.04
C THR A 502 13.22 -9.54 26.08
N ARG A 503 12.81 -10.53 25.28
CA ARG A 503 13.72 -11.21 24.34
C ARG A 503 14.35 -10.24 23.34
N GLN A 504 13.56 -9.30 22.81
CA GLN A 504 14.04 -8.30 21.85
C GLN A 504 15.10 -7.37 22.46
N GLU A 505 14.92 -6.95 23.71
CA GLU A 505 15.85 -6.09 24.42
C GLU A 505 17.17 -6.82 24.69
N LYS A 506 17.10 -8.07 25.14
CA LYS A 506 18.29 -8.93 25.32
C LYS A 506 19.05 -9.09 24.01
N GLN A 507 18.36 -9.38 22.91
CA GLN A 507 18.99 -9.53 21.60
C GLN A 507 19.70 -8.24 21.18
N ARG A 508 19.04 -7.08 21.36
CA ARG A 508 19.63 -5.78 21.06
C ARG A 508 20.84 -5.46 21.93
N LEU A 509 20.79 -5.79 23.22
CA LEU A 509 21.94 -5.62 24.12
C LEU A 509 23.13 -6.47 23.68
N TRP A 510 22.88 -7.71 23.27
CA TRP A 510 23.92 -8.58 22.70
C TRP A 510 24.48 -8.06 21.37
N ASP A 511 23.63 -7.49 20.50
CA ASP A 511 24.08 -6.79 19.28
C ASP A 511 24.95 -5.57 19.61
N ALA A 512 24.56 -4.77 20.60
CA ALA A 512 25.33 -3.61 21.07
C ALA A 512 26.70 -4.02 21.64
N VAL A 513 26.76 -5.14 22.37
CA VAL A 513 28.02 -5.70 22.87
C VAL A 513 28.92 -6.16 21.72
N ARG A 514 28.36 -6.84 20.71
CA ARG A 514 29.11 -7.30 19.52
C ARG A 514 29.66 -6.13 18.71
N THR A 515 28.84 -5.11 18.47
CA THR A 515 29.23 -3.90 17.73
C THR A 515 30.31 -3.13 18.48
N ARG A 516 30.14 -2.89 19.78
CA ARG A 516 31.17 -2.23 20.60
C ARG A 516 32.49 -3.01 20.67
N GLU A 517 32.42 -4.34 20.73
CA GLU A 517 33.62 -5.17 20.69
C GLU A 517 34.35 -5.06 19.34
N ALA A 518 33.61 -5.01 18.23
CA ALA A 518 34.17 -4.78 16.90
C ALA A 518 34.84 -3.38 16.80
N GLU A 519 34.19 -2.34 17.31
CA GLU A 519 34.75 -0.98 17.37
C GLU A 519 36.06 -0.93 18.16
N LEU A 520 36.10 -1.54 19.35
CA LEU A 520 37.31 -1.54 20.18
C LEU A 520 38.45 -2.36 19.55
N ARG A 521 38.12 -3.44 18.83
CA ARG A 521 39.12 -4.20 18.06
C ARG A 521 39.70 -3.38 16.91
N LEU A 522 38.85 -2.63 16.20
CA LEU A 522 39.28 -1.70 15.15
C LEU A 522 40.16 -0.58 15.74
N GLN A 523 39.75 0.04 16.86
CA GLN A 523 40.55 1.06 17.53
C GLN A 523 41.93 0.51 17.94
N ALA A 524 41.97 -0.69 18.53
CA ALA A 524 43.22 -1.33 18.91
C ALA A 524 44.13 -1.62 17.69
N SER A 525 43.57 -2.06 16.56
CA SER A 525 44.35 -2.32 15.35
C SER A 525 44.88 -1.02 14.71
N THR A 526 44.10 0.06 14.69
CA THR A 526 44.60 1.39 14.27
C THR A 526 45.73 1.90 15.15
N VAL A 527 45.60 1.78 16.48
CA VAL A 527 46.67 2.20 17.41
C VAL A 527 47.94 1.38 17.18
N LEU A 528 47.84 0.07 16.97
CA LEU A 528 48.98 -0.79 16.65
C LEU A 528 49.62 -0.43 15.31
N ALA A 529 48.83 -0.13 14.28
CA ALA A 529 49.34 0.31 12.97
C ALA A 529 50.06 1.67 13.07
N HIS A 530 49.51 2.62 13.82
CA HIS A 530 50.17 3.91 14.07
C HIS A 530 51.45 3.76 14.89
N ARG A 531 51.47 2.85 15.87
CA ARG A 531 52.67 2.57 16.67
C ARG A 531 53.77 1.89 15.84
N GLN A 532 53.40 0.99 14.92
CA GLN A 532 54.33 0.37 13.99
C GLN A 532 54.90 1.37 12.97
N GLN A 533 54.07 2.26 12.42
CA GLN A 533 54.56 3.37 11.57
C GLN A 533 55.58 4.24 12.30
N ASN A 534 55.33 4.57 13.57
CA ASN A 534 56.25 5.37 14.39
C ASN A 534 57.53 4.63 14.83
N LEU A 535 57.51 3.30 14.88
CA LEU A 535 58.70 2.48 15.18
C LEU A 535 59.64 2.35 13.97
N PHE A 536 59.10 2.34 12.75
CA PHE A 536 59.89 2.32 11.51
C PHE A 536 60.33 3.72 11.03
N SER A 537 59.84 4.79 11.66
CA SER A 537 60.27 6.17 11.42
C SER A 537 61.24 6.69 12.48
N GLN A 538 62.10 5.83 13.06
CA GLN A 538 63.29 6.33 13.76
C GLN A 538 64.34 6.74 12.73
N PRO A 539 64.73 8.02 12.60
CA PRO A 539 65.91 8.37 11.83
C PRO A 539 67.14 7.83 12.57
N ALA A 540 67.88 6.95 11.91
CA ALA A 540 69.21 6.52 12.33
C ALA A 540 70.18 7.72 12.25
N ASN A 541 70.18 8.57 13.27
CA ASN A 541 71.21 9.58 13.50
C ASN A 541 71.60 9.58 14.99
N GLN A 542 72.26 8.51 15.44
CA GLN A 542 73.16 8.62 16.57
C GLN A 542 74.40 9.40 16.10
N ILE A 543 74.37 10.71 16.30
CA ILE A 543 75.55 11.56 16.14
C ILE A 543 76.52 11.18 17.26
N ARG A 544 77.57 10.42 16.91
CA ARG A 544 78.78 10.29 17.74
C ARG A 544 79.50 11.63 17.71
N GLN A 545 79.36 12.44 18.75
CA GLN A 545 80.24 13.59 18.96
C GLN A 545 81.61 13.08 19.43
N VAL A 546 82.59 13.13 18.54
CA VAL A 546 84.02 13.01 18.88
C VAL A 546 84.51 14.41 19.21
N HIS A 547 84.80 14.66 20.49
CA HIS A 547 85.51 15.86 20.91
C HIS A 547 87.00 15.70 20.58
N VAL A 548 87.49 16.52 19.64
CA VAL A 548 88.93 16.73 19.43
C VAL A 548 89.31 18.01 20.18
N VAL A 549 90.16 17.87 21.20
CA VAL A 549 90.80 18.99 21.89
C VAL A 549 92.15 19.22 21.22
N PRO A 550 92.45 20.41 20.67
CA PRO A 550 93.80 20.75 20.28
C PRO A 550 94.59 21.24 21.49
N SER A 551 95.80 20.71 21.64
CA SER A 551 96.80 21.15 22.60
C SER A 551 97.41 22.50 22.20
N ALA A 552 97.24 23.52 23.05
CA ALA A 552 98.19 24.60 23.30
C ALA A 552 97.85 25.28 24.64
#